data_AF-A0A955SPR0-F1
#
_entry.id   AF-A0A955SPR0-F1
#
_cell.length_a   1.000
_cell.length_b   1.000
_cell.length_c   1.000
_cell.angle_alpha   90.00
_cell.angle_beta   90.00
_cell.angle_gamma   90.00
#
_symmetry.space_group_name_H-M   'P 1'
#
loop_
_entity.id
_entity.type
_entity.pdbx_description
1 polymer ?
#
loop_
_entity_poly.entity_id
_entity_poly.type
_entity_poly.pdbx_seq_one_letter_code
_entity_poly.pdbx_strand_id
1 'polypeptide(L)'
;MNSFPNKYVLTPKPVPDRVEVSLPGSKSYTNRALLLAALADGRSVLTNALDSDDTNRMVEALNDLGIPTRFDKVSHTIEVEGKGGPQRVPEQPIDCGNAGTAIRFLTP
;
A
#
# COMPACT_ATOMS: atom_id res chain seq x y z
N MET A 1 26.03 7.72 -11.66
CA MET A 1 26.88 6.62 -11.16
C MET A 1 25.92 5.53 -10.68
N ASN A 2 25.52 4.63 -11.57
CA ASN A 2 24.47 3.65 -11.26
C ASN A 2 25.06 2.56 -10.37
N SER A 3 24.74 2.60 -9.09
CA SER A 3 25.07 1.50 -8.18
C SER A 3 24.26 0.29 -8.59
N PHE A 4 24.93 -0.79 -8.95
CA PHE A 4 24.29 -2.11 -9.06
C PHE A 4 23.63 -2.46 -7.70
N PRO A 5 22.56 -3.28 -7.69
CA PRO A 5 21.94 -3.71 -6.45
C PRO A 5 22.97 -4.44 -5.58
N ASN A 6 22.79 -4.36 -4.26
CA ASN A 6 23.57 -5.14 -3.31
C ASN A 6 23.58 -6.60 -3.75
N LYS A 7 24.77 -7.18 -3.92
CA LYS A 7 24.91 -8.61 -4.17
C LYS A 7 24.47 -9.35 -2.91
N TYR A 8 23.38 -10.10 -3.01
CA TYR A 8 23.01 -11.06 -1.98
C TYR A 8 23.88 -12.31 -2.15
N VAL A 9 24.82 -12.51 -1.23
CA VAL A 9 25.61 -13.75 -1.16
C VAL A 9 24.88 -14.72 -0.24
N LEU A 10 24.46 -15.87 -0.79
CA LEU A 10 23.85 -16.94 -0.02
C LEU A 10 24.92 -17.96 0.38
N THR A 11 25.02 -18.25 1.68
CA THR A 11 25.86 -19.33 2.19
C THR A 11 24.96 -20.48 2.63
N PRO A 12 25.19 -21.72 2.13
CA PRO A 12 24.42 -22.88 2.56
C PRO A 12 24.50 -23.07 4.09
N LYS A 13 23.35 -23.25 4.74
CA LYS A 13 23.23 -23.60 6.16
C LYS A 13 22.26 -24.79 6.31
N PRO A 14 22.43 -25.64 7.33
CA PRO A 14 21.45 -26.66 7.66
C PRO A 14 20.07 -26.01 7.86
N VAL A 15 19.05 -26.56 7.23
CA VAL A 15 17.65 -26.10 7.36
C VAL A 15 16.97 -26.96 8.43
N PRO A 16 16.25 -26.37 9.41
CA PRO A 16 15.50 -27.14 10.39
C PRO A 16 14.38 -27.96 9.72
N ASP A 17 14.02 -29.10 10.29
CA ASP A 17 12.90 -29.94 9.79
C ASP A 17 11.55 -29.22 9.83
N ARG A 18 11.42 -28.20 10.69
CA ARG A 18 10.23 -27.35 10.80
C ARG A 18 10.62 -25.90 11.11
N VAL A 19 10.03 -24.97 10.35
CA VAL A 19 10.16 -23.52 10.57
C VAL A 19 8.77 -22.90 10.45
N GLU A 20 8.51 -21.90 11.28
CA GLU A 20 7.33 -21.04 11.18
C GLU A 20 7.81 -19.59 11.00
N VAL A 21 7.24 -18.90 10.02
CA VAL A 21 7.56 -17.50 9.71
C VAL A 21 6.29 -16.71 9.50
N SER A 22 6.28 -15.50 10.04
CA SER A 22 5.25 -14.51 9.72
C SER A 22 5.71 -13.70 8.52
N LEU A 23 4.91 -13.72 7.45
CA LEU A 23 5.16 -12.90 6.27
C LEU A 23 4.55 -11.51 6.46
N PRO A 24 5.16 -10.47 5.87
CA PRO A 24 4.51 -9.17 5.74
C PRO A 24 3.17 -9.27 5.02
N GLY A 25 2.37 -8.21 5.14
CA GLY A 25 1.14 -8.05 4.36
C GLY A 25 1.34 -8.26 2.86
N SER A 26 0.26 -8.64 2.18
CA SER A 26 0.26 -8.72 0.71
C SER A 26 0.06 -7.34 0.10
N LYS A 27 0.97 -6.93 -0.81
CA LYS A 27 0.84 -5.68 -1.59
C LYS A 27 -0.50 -5.59 -2.30
N SER A 28 -0.85 -6.69 -2.98
CA SER A 28 -2.06 -6.81 -3.79
C SER A 28 -3.35 -6.80 -2.96
N TYR A 29 -3.33 -7.32 -1.73
CA TYR A 29 -4.49 -7.23 -0.83
C TYR A 29 -4.58 -5.85 -0.18
N THR A 30 -3.45 -5.28 0.23
CA THR A 30 -3.40 -3.93 0.81
C THR A 30 -4.01 -2.91 -0.15
N ASN A 31 -3.59 -2.88 -1.43
CA ASN A 31 -4.13 -1.93 -2.40
C ASN A 31 -5.61 -2.14 -2.75
N ARG A 32 -6.08 -3.39 -2.79
CA ARG A 32 -7.52 -3.66 -3.00
C ARG A 32 -8.36 -3.25 -1.80
N ALA A 33 -7.87 -3.54 -0.59
CA ALA A 33 -8.54 -3.15 0.64
C ALA A 33 -8.62 -1.62 0.78
N LEU A 34 -7.56 -0.89 0.41
CA LEU A 34 -7.56 0.57 0.36
C LEU A 34 -8.64 1.13 -0.56
N LEU A 35 -8.74 0.61 -1.79
CA LEU A 35 -9.77 1.03 -2.74
C LEU A 35 -11.19 0.76 -2.20
N LEU A 36 -11.44 -0.45 -1.69
CA LEU A 36 -12.74 -0.82 -1.14
C LEU A 36 -13.10 0.03 0.09
N ALA A 37 -12.14 0.30 0.97
CA ALA A 37 -12.33 1.15 2.14
C ALA A 37 -12.64 2.60 1.76
N ALA A 38 -11.99 3.12 0.72
CA ALA A 38 -12.25 4.47 0.20
C ALA A 38 -13.66 4.62 -0.39
N LEU A 39 -14.16 3.55 -1.04
CA LEU A 39 -15.50 3.46 -1.62
C LEU A 39 -16.60 3.11 -0.60
N ALA A 40 -16.24 2.58 0.58
CA ALA A 40 -17.18 2.39 1.67
C ALA A 40 -17.63 3.74 2.25
N ASP A 41 -18.71 3.72 3.04
CA ASP A 41 -19.11 4.87 3.85
C ASP A 41 -18.66 4.65 5.31
N GLY A 42 -17.95 5.64 5.87
CA GLY A 42 -17.44 5.61 7.24
C GLY A 42 -16.02 5.08 7.39
N ARG A 43 -15.62 4.81 8.65
CA ARG A 43 -14.23 4.51 9.01
C ARG A 43 -13.89 3.03 8.86
N SER A 44 -12.79 2.75 8.16
CA SER A 44 -12.18 1.43 8.02
C SER A 44 -10.78 1.39 8.64
N VAL A 45 -10.43 0.26 9.27
CA VAL A 45 -9.10 0.00 9.84
C VAL A 45 -8.53 -1.27 9.22
N LEU A 46 -7.45 -1.11 8.45
CA LEU A 46 -6.78 -2.19 7.73
C LEU A 46 -5.53 -2.61 8.50
N THR A 47 -5.49 -3.83 9.02
CA THR A 47 -4.35 -4.37 9.79
C THR A 47 -3.43 -5.23 8.92
N ASN A 48 -2.16 -5.38 9.33
CA ASN A 48 -1.15 -6.13 8.58
C ASN A 48 -0.96 -5.61 7.13
N ALA A 49 -1.01 -4.30 6.97
CA ALA A 49 -0.77 -3.63 5.69
C ALA A 49 0.73 -3.65 5.34
N LEU A 50 1.04 -3.89 4.07
CA LEU A 50 2.41 -3.86 3.60
C LEU A 50 2.92 -2.42 3.45
N ASP A 51 4.01 -2.06 4.11
CA ASP A 51 4.76 -0.85 3.78
C ASP A 51 5.56 -1.08 2.49
N SER A 52 5.05 -0.55 1.39
CA SER A 52 5.68 -0.62 0.06
C SER A 52 5.47 0.68 -0.68
N ASP A 53 6.29 0.97 -1.68
CA ASP A 53 6.11 2.16 -2.52
C ASP A 53 4.69 2.21 -3.10
N ASP A 54 4.19 1.11 -3.69
CA ASP A 54 2.81 1.04 -4.19
C ASP A 54 1.75 1.40 -3.13
N THR A 55 1.90 0.92 -1.89
CA THR A 55 0.97 1.23 -0.80
C THR A 55 1.02 2.71 -0.45
N ASN A 56 2.23 3.28 -0.33
CA ASN A 56 2.40 4.70 0.01
C ASN A 56 1.81 5.60 -1.09
N ARG A 57 2.05 5.27 -2.37
CA ARG A 57 1.46 5.99 -3.51
C ARG A 57 -0.06 5.92 -3.53
N MET A 58 -0.64 4.75 -3.22
CA MET A 58 -2.09 4.62 -3.10
C MET A 58 -2.65 5.48 -1.97
N VAL A 59 -1.99 5.51 -0.80
CA VAL A 59 -2.39 6.36 0.35
C VAL A 59 -2.32 7.84 0.00
N GLU A 60 -1.25 8.31 -0.62
CA GLU A 60 -1.11 9.69 -1.08
C GLU A 60 -2.20 10.06 -2.09
N ALA A 61 -2.41 9.22 -3.10
CA ALA A 61 -3.43 9.43 -4.12
C ALA A 61 -4.85 9.53 -3.55
N LEU A 62 -5.20 8.68 -2.56
CA LEU A 62 -6.49 8.78 -1.88
C LEU A 62 -6.63 10.10 -1.12
N ASN A 63 -5.59 10.57 -0.45
CA ASN A 63 -5.60 11.89 0.19
C ASN A 63 -5.74 13.02 -0.84
N ASP A 64 -5.08 12.93 -1.99
CA ASP A 64 -5.22 13.89 -3.10
C ASP A 64 -6.64 13.92 -3.66
N LEU A 65 -7.34 12.79 -3.67
CA LEU A 65 -8.76 12.67 -4.02
C LEU A 65 -9.72 13.11 -2.90
N GLY A 66 -9.20 13.57 -1.76
CA GLY A 66 -9.98 14.09 -0.64
C GLY A 66 -10.53 13.00 0.29
N ILE A 67 -9.92 11.81 0.29
CA ILE A 67 -10.29 10.68 1.13
C ILE A 67 -9.24 10.54 2.25
N PRO A 68 -9.52 11.00 3.48
CA PRO A 68 -8.54 10.98 4.56
C PRO A 68 -8.03 9.57 4.82
N THR A 69 -6.73 9.38 4.61
CA THR A 69 -6.08 8.06 4.71
C THR A 69 -4.76 8.19 5.45
N ARG A 70 -4.58 7.45 6.55
CA ARG A 70 -3.39 7.52 7.40
C ARG A 70 -2.77 6.13 7.58
N PHE A 71 -1.49 6.00 7.24
CA PHE A 71 -0.72 4.78 7.46
C PHE A 71 0.20 4.92 8.69
N ASP A 72 -0.08 4.15 9.74
CA ASP A 72 0.88 3.88 10.80
C ASP A 72 1.78 2.70 10.41
N LYS A 73 3.01 3.02 10.05
CA LYS A 73 4.04 2.06 9.63
C LYS A 73 4.60 1.22 10.78
N VAL A 74 4.47 1.67 12.03
CA VAL A 74 4.95 0.92 13.20
C VAL A 74 4.00 -0.23 13.50
N SER A 75 2.69 0.04 13.47
CA SER A 75 1.66 -0.97 13.72
C SER A 75 1.17 -1.69 12.45
N HIS A 76 1.72 -1.35 11.28
CA HIS A 76 1.27 -1.84 9.98
C HIS A 76 -0.25 -1.69 9.79
N THR A 77 -0.80 -0.55 10.21
CA THR A 77 -2.24 -0.28 10.21
C THR A 77 -2.56 0.95 9.38
N ILE A 78 -3.54 0.84 8.49
CA ILE A 78 -4.04 1.96 7.69
C ILE A 78 -5.48 2.28 8.08
N GLU A 79 -5.72 3.54 8.44
CA GLU A 79 -7.04 4.07 8.71
C GLU A 79 -7.53 4.84 7.47
N VAL A 80 -8.75 4.55 7.03
CA VAL A 80 -9.40 5.19 5.88
C VAL A 80 -10.76 5.71 6.29
N GLU A 81 -11.02 7.00 6.06
CA GLU A 81 -12.36 7.59 6.17
C GLU A 81 -13.04 7.51 4.81
N GLY A 82 -13.77 6.41 4.57
CA GLY A 82 -14.50 6.16 3.34
C GLY A 82 -15.61 7.19 3.10
N LYS A 83 -15.78 7.57 1.84
CA LYS A 83 -16.71 8.64 1.41
C LYS A 83 -17.55 8.27 0.19
N GLY A 84 -17.61 6.99 -0.19
CA GLY A 84 -18.33 6.57 -1.39
C GLY A 84 -17.66 6.94 -2.72
N GLY A 85 -16.39 7.38 -2.69
CA GLY A 85 -15.65 7.80 -3.88
C GLY A 85 -14.88 9.12 -3.70
N PRO A 86 -14.24 9.62 -4.78
CA PRO A 86 -13.49 10.86 -4.76
C PRO A 86 -14.33 12.06 -4.32
N GLN A 87 -13.78 12.89 -3.43
CA GLN A 87 -14.46 14.07 -2.88
C GLN A 87 -14.01 15.38 -3.52
N ARG A 88 -12.89 15.35 -4.24
CA ARG A 88 -12.37 16.49 -5.00
C ARG A 88 -11.66 16.03 -6.25
N VAL A 89 -11.61 16.94 -7.23
CA VAL A 89 -10.72 16.80 -8.38
C VAL A 89 -9.34 17.30 -7.94
N PRO A 90 -8.28 16.51 -8.13
CA PRO A 90 -6.94 16.93 -7.73
C PRO A 90 -6.46 18.09 -8.62
N GLU A 91 -5.86 19.11 -8.03
CA GLU A 91 -5.33 20.28 -8.75
C GLU A 91 -4.04 19.97 -9.52
N GLN A 92 -3.32 18.93 -9.07
CA GLN A 92 -2.08 18.45 -9.66
C GLN A 92 -2.27 17.00 -10.12
N PRO A 93 -1.45 16.51 -11.09
CA PRO A 93 -1.45 15.10 -11.44
C PRO A 93 -1.15 14.23 -10.23
N ILE A 94 -1.90 13.13 -10.08
CA ILE A 94 -1.63 12.11 -9.06
C ILE A 94 -0.38 11.33 -9.47
N ASP A 95 0.69 11.42 -8.66
CA ASP A 95 1.91 10.64 -8.87
C ASP A 95 1.77 9.22 -8.31
N CYS A 96 1.49 8.27 -9.19
CA CYS A 96 1.45 6.85 -8.83
C CYS A 96 2.83 6.16 -8.89
N GLY A 97 3.90 6.86 -9.28
CA GLY A 97 5.21 6.25 -9.52
C GLY A 97 5.12 5.00 -10.41
N ASN A 98 5.74 3.90 -9.96
CA ASN A 98 5.67 2.60 -10.63
C ASN A 98 4.54 1.69 -10.10
N ALA A 99 3.60 2.24 -9.31
CA ALA A 99 2.49 1.51 -8.73
C ALA A 99 1.41 1.23 -9.79
N GLY A 100 1.68 0.30 -10.69
CA GLY A 100 0.77 -0.03 -11.80
C GLY A 100 -0.62 -0.53 -11.35
N THR A 101 -0.76 -0.97 -10.09
CA THR A 101 -2.07 -1.29 -9.50
C THR A 101 -2.85 -0.04 -9.13
N ALA A 102 -2.19 0.96 -8.53
CA ALA A 102 -2.81 2.23 -8.17
C ALA A 102 -3.32 2.95 -9.42
N ILE A 103 -2.48 3.05 -10.47
CA ILE A 103 -2.87 3.66 -11.75
C ILE A 103 -4.17 3.03 -12.27
N ARG A 104 -4.22 1.69 -12.38
CA ARG A 104 -5.39 0.97 -12.91
C ARG A 104 -6.66 1.14 -12.08
N PHE A 105 -6.52 1.34 -10.77
CA PHE A 105 -7.68 1.49 -9.87
C PHE A 105 -8.20 2.92 -9.81
N LEU A 106 -7.34 3.90 -10.01
CA LEU A 106 -7.68 5.31 -9.86
C LEU A 106 -8.06 5.96 -11.19
N THR A 107 -7.75 5.34 -12.32
CA THR A 107 -8.20 5.78 -13.64
C THR A 107 -9.66 5.39 -13.90
N PRO A 108 -10.47 6.25 -14.54
CA PRO A 108 -11.86 5.96 -14.93
C PRO A 108 -12.01 4.76 -15.87
#